data_AF-A0A820BCL5-F1
#
_entry.id   AF-A0A820BCL5-F1
#
_cell.length_a   1.000
_cell.length_b   1.000
_cell.length_c   1.000
_cell.angle_alpha   90.00
_cell.angle_beta   90.00
_cell.angle_gamma   90.00
#
_symmetry.space_group_name_H-M   'P 1'
#
loop_
_entity.id
_entity.type
_entity.pdbx_description
1 polymer ?
#
loop_
_entity_poly.entity_id
_entity_poly.type
_entity_poly.pdbx_seq_one_letter_code
_entity_poly.pdbx_strand_id
1 'polypeptide(L)' 'MAVVESVVIIHDAKSSWDVDRPFPGPLIRAMFADRVRIRITNMLRDQSTAIHFHDLHMINNPWADDTAHIT' A
#
# COMPACT_ATOMS: atom_id res chain seq x y z
N MET A 1 -12.48 14.01 -2.16
CA MET A 1 -12.25 12.57 -2.43
C MET A 1 -11.11 12.49 -3.42
N ALA A 2 -9.89 12.46 -2.91
CA ALA A 2 -8.72 12.14 -3.72
C ALA A 2 -8.80 10.64 -4.09
N VAL A 3 -9.00 10.36 -5.39
CA VAL A 3 -8.83 9.01 -5.93
C VAL A 3 -7.38 8.90 -6.31
N VAL A 4 -6.60 8.10 -5.56
CA VAL A 4 -5.17 7.95 -5.85
C VAL A 4 -4.79 6.47 -5.72
N GLU A 5 -4.36 5.95 -6.88
CA GLU A 5 -3.39 4.88 -7.16
C GLU A 5 -3.69 3.45 -6.64
N SER A 6 -3.61 2.49 -7.57
CA SER A 6 -3.51 1.06 -7.24
C SER A 6 -2.06 0.72 -6.91
N VAL A 7 -1.81 0.11 -5.75
CA VAL A 7 -0.49 -0.41 -5.38
C VAL A 7 -0.46 -1.89 -5.75
N VAL A 8 0.48 -2.30 -6.59
CA VAL A 8 0.70 -3.71 -6.92
C VAL A 8 1.98 -4.17 -6.22
N ILE A 9 1.89 -5.22 -5.41
CA ILE A 9 3.03 -5.88 -4.79
C ILE A 9 3.40 -7.06 -5.69
N ILE A 10 4.60 -7.05 -6.27
CA ILE A 10 4.96 -7.96 -7.37
C ILE A 10 6.02 -8.98 -6.93
N HIS A 11 5.93 -10.24 -7.41
CA HIS A 11 6.99 -11.24 -7.29
C HIS A 11 8.05 -11.08 -8.40
N ASP A 12 9.31 -11.43 -8.08
CA ASP A 12 10.50 -11.55 -8.94
C ASP A 12 11.56 -10.46 -8.67
N ALA A 13 12.72 -10.91 -8.22
CA ALA A 13 13.86 -10.12 -7.75
C ALA A 13 14.70 -9.57 -8.91
N LYS A 14 14.06 -8.99 -9.93
CA LYS A 14 14.78 -8.41 -11.07
C LYS A 14 14.73 -6.88 -11.02
N SER A 15 15.88 -6.35 -10.61
CA SER A 15 16.34 -4.94 -10.59
C SER A 15 15.37 -3.89 -10.04
N SER A 16 15.84 -3.12 -9.05
CA SER A 16 15.21 -1.93 -8.45
C SER A 16 14.94 -0.76 -9.42
N TRP A 17 15.00 -0.98 -10.73
CA TRP A 17 14.92 0.02 -11.79
C TRP A 17 13.85 -0.32 -12.84
N ASP A 18 13.03 -1.35 -12.60
CA ASP A 18 11.86 -1.62 -13.42
C ASP A 18 10.80 -0.53 -13.17
N VAL A 19 10.42 0.19 -14.22
CA VAL A 19 9.43 1.28 -14.15
C VAL A 19 8.05 0.78 -13.71
N ASP A 20 7.76 -0.51 -13.94
CA ASP A 20 6.53 -1.16 -13.51
C ASP A 20 6.63 -1.66 -12.06
N ARG A 21 7.81 -1.56 -11.42
CA ARG A 21 8.11 -2.01 -10.06
C ARG A 21 8.99 -1.01 -9.32
N PRO A 22 8.50 0.23 -9.10
CA PRO A 22 9.32 1.30 -8.57
C PRO A 22 9.87 0.92 -7.19
N PHE A 23 11.18 1.13 -7.02
CA PHE A 23 11.84 1.11 -5.73
C PHE A 23 12.59 2.44 -5.55
N PRO A 24 12.23 3.27 -4.55
CA PRO A 24 11.15 3.11 -3.56
C PRO A 24 9.74 3.07 -4.17
N GLY A 25 8.75 2.59 -3.40
CA GLY A 25 7.34 2.58 -3.83
C GLY A 25 6.78 3.98 -4.15
N PRO A 26 5.60 4.07 -4.78
CA PRO A 26 5.04 5.33 -5.25
C PRO A 26 4.68 6.28 -4.09
N LEU A 27 4.81 7.59 -4.33
CA LEU A 27 4.38 8.63 -3.39
C LEU A 27 2.84 8.76 -3.42
N ILE A 28 2.19 8.49 -2.28
CA ILE A 28 0.79 8.85 -2.07
C ILE A 28 0.73 10.30 -1.58
N ARG A 29 0.05 11.17 -2.33
CA ARG A 29 -0.19 12.57 -1.95
C ARG A 29 -1.68 12.82 -1.79
N ALA A 30 -2.05 13.37 -0.63
CA ALA A 30 -3.42 13.74 -0.30
C ALA A 30 -3.43 15.05 0.50
N MET A 31 -4.59 15.69 0.63
CA MET A 31 -4.78 16.84 1.50
C MET A 31 -5.34 16.42 2.87
N PHE A 32 -5.27 17.30 3.86
CA PHE A 32 -5.91 17.07 5.15
C PHE A 32 -7.40 16.74 4.95
N ALA A 33 -7.88 15.73 5.68
CA ALA A 33 -9.25 15.19 5.63
C ALA A 33 -9.66 14.48 4.33
N ASP A 34 -8.76 14.26 3.37
CA ASP A 34 -9.06 13.37 2.26
C ASP A 34 -9.27 11.93 2.74
N ARG A 35 -10.20 11.23 2.06
CA ARG A 35 -10.30 9.77 2.11
C ARG A 35 -9.56 9.21 0.92
N VAL A 36 -8.54 8.40 1.19
CA VAL A 36 -7.73 7.72 0.18
C VAL A 36 -8.21 6.27 0.08
N ARG A 37 -8.39 5.77 -1.15
CA ARG A 37 -8.72 4.37 -1.42
C ARG A 37 -7.61 3.77 -2.27
N ILE A 38 -6.91 2.80 -1.70
CA ILE A 38 -5.79 2.10 -2.36
C ILE A 38 -6.23 0.67 -2.62
N ARG A 39 -6.06 0.21 -3.86
CA ARG A 39 -6.24 -1.20 -4.20
C ARG A 39 -4.89 -1.88 -4.15
N ILE A 40 -4.72 -2.82 -3.22
CA ILE A 40 -3.51 -3.63 -3.09
C ILE A 40 -3.74 -4.97 -3.81
N THR A 41 -2.80 -5.38 -4.66
CA THR A 41 -2.79 -6.73 -5.25
C THR A 41 -1.49 -7.41 -4.88
N ASN A 42 -1.56 -8.47 -4.07
CA ASN A 42 -0.41 -9.30 -3.74
C ASN A 42 -0.18 -10.34 -4.85
N MET A 43 0.91 -10.18 -5.58
CA MET A 43 1.36 -11.13 -6.61
C MET A 43 2.52 -12.01 -6.10
N LEU A 44 2.86 -11.99 -4.81
CA LEU A 44 3.81 -12.94 -4.22
C LEU A 44 3.26 -14.37 -4.36
N ARG A 45 4.15 -15.35 -4.52
CA ARG A 45 3.75 -16.72 -4.84
C ARG A 45 3.15 -17.44 -3.63
N ASP A 46 3.91 -17.45 -2.54
CA ASP A 46 3.65 -18.26 -1.36
C ASP A 46 3.80 -17.45 -0.06
N GLN A 47 3.92 -16.12 -0.16
CA GLN A 47 4.04 -15.20 0.97
C GLN A 47 2.77 -14.36 1.15
N SER A 48 2.33 -14.24 2.41
CA SER A 48 1.44 -13.16 2.81
C SER A 48 2.22 -11.84 2.89
N THR A 49 1.50 -10.73 2.78
CA THR A 49 2.06 -9.39 2.89
C THR A 49 1.00 -8.44 3.42
N ALA A 50 1.43 -7.30 3.95
CA ALA A 50 0.58 -6.27 4.51
C ALA A 50 1.25 -4.89 4.32
N ILE A 51 0.47 -3.81 4.19
CA ILE A 51 0.94 -2.42 4.08
C ILE A 51 0.39 -1.59 5.23
N HIS A 52 1.25 -1.30 6.20
CA HIS A 52 0.93 -0.36 7.27
C HIS A 52 1.22 1.09 6.84
N PHE A 53 0.22 1.97 7.02
CA PHE A 53 0.37 3.40 6.77
C PHE A 53 0.81 4.11 8.04
N HIS A 54 2.13 4.11 8.26
CA HIS A 54 2.76 4.71 9.43
C HIS A 54 2.20 6.10 9.74
N ASP A 55 1.84 6.31 11.01
CA ASP A 55 1.28 7.54 11.60
C ASP A 55 -0.14 7.96 11.18
N LEU A 56 -0.83 7.23 10.29
CA LEU A 56 -2.26 7.51 10.07
C LEU A 56 -3.09 7.01 11.26
N HIS A 57 -3.91 7.89 11.83
CA HIS A 57 -4.70 7.58 13.03
C HIS A 57 -5.76 6.47 12.85
N MET A 58 -6.11 6.12 11.61
CA MET A 58 -7.16 5.12 11.29
C MET A 58 -8.48 5.29 12.07
N ILE A 59 -8.94 6.54 12.22
CA ILE A 59 -10.15 6.88 12.97
C ILE A 59 -11.38 6.26 12.27
N ASN A 60 -12.06 5.37 13.00
CA ASN A 60 -13.23 4.61 12.52
C ASN A 60 -12.92 3.64 11.37
N ASN A 61 -11.66 3.29 11.13
CA ASN A 61 -11.25 2.28 10.14
C ASN A 61 -9.99 1.48 10.57
N PRO A 62 -9.93 0.92 11.79
CA PRO A 62 -8.75 0.20 12.29
C PRO A 62 -8.38 -1.03 11.45
N TRP A 63 -9.36 -1.66 10.78
CA TRP A 63 -9.13 -2.78 9.84
C TRP A 63 -8.28 -2.42 8.62
N ALA A 64 -8.03 -1.12 8.37
CA ALA A 64 -7.18 -0.64 7.28
C ALA A 64 -5.76 -0.29 7.74
N ASP A 65 -5.42 -0.50 9.03
CA ASP A 65 -4.05 -0.36 9.54
C ASP A 65 -3.12 -1.46 9.01
N ASP A 66 -3.70 -2.62 8.67
CA ASP A 66 -3.04 -3.76 8.02
C ASP A 66 -1.78 -4.24 8.76
N THR A 67 -1.76 -4.09 10.09
CA THR A 67 -0.73 -4.70 10.93
C THR A 67 -1.00 -6.20 11.02
N ALA A 68 -0.20 -7.00 10.32
CA ALA A 68 -0.40 -8.44 10.20
C ALA A 68 -0.63 -9.12 11.56
N HIS A 69 -1.69 -9.92 11.64
CA HIS A 69 -2.14 -10.65 12.83
C HIS A 69 -2.69 -9.79 13.99
N ILE A 70 -2.83 -8.47 13.83
CA ILE A 70 -3.41 -7.57 14.84
C ILE A 70 -4.76 -7.00 14.38
N THR A 71 -4.80 -6.45 13.16
CA THR A 71 -5.99 -5.81 12.56
C THR A 71 -6.56 -6.59 11.40
#